data_AF-A0A6J0GEA3-F1
#
_entry.id   AF-A0A6J0GEA3-F1
#
_cell.length_a   1.000
_cell.length_b   1.000
_cell.length_c   1.000
_cell.angle_alpha   90.00
_cell.angle_beta   90.00
_cell.angle_gamma   90.00
#
_symmetry.space_group_name_H-M   'P 1'
#
loop_
_entity.id
_entity.type
_entity.pdbx_description
1 polymer ?
#
loop_
_entity_poly.entity_id
_entity_poly.type
_entity_poly.pdbx_seq_one_letter_code
_entity_poly.pdbx_strand_id
1 'polypeptide(L)'
;MVTLGSSLGRYRHLSELWKRQTLTWAFAWICCSLGSCLETGTDKKTKEKWRRKLVPLAGILSVAAIGAFSFSMYSLFGKSDVMINRSGNPEPWENIDPTKPQKLLTIQQKWQPIEELENVKKLMK
;
A
#
# COMPACT_ATOMS: atom_id res chain seq x y z
N MET A 1 -15.19 6.20 -38.08
CA MET A 1 -14.22 6.55 -37.02
C MET A 1 -14.90 6.51 -35.64
N VAL A 2 -15.53 5.38 -35.25
CA VAL A 2 -16.12 5.20 -33.91
C VAL A 2 -16.23 3.69 -33.68
N THR A 3 -15.28 3.04 -33.00
CA THR A 3 -15.45 1.71 -32.36
C THR A 3 -14.25 1.30 -31.48
N LEU A 4 -13.59 2.23 -30.77
CA LEU A 4 -12.49 1.88 -29.84
C LEU A 4 -12.78 2.25 -28.36
N GLY A 5 -13.89 2.92 -28.07
CA GLY A 5 -14.26 3.33 -26.70
C GLY A 5 -14.94 2.26 -25.85
N SER A 6 -15.55 1.24 -26.46
CA SER A 6 -16.42 0.28 -25.76
C SER A 6 -15.67 -0.87 -25.06
N SER A 7 -14.39 -1.08 -25.40
CA SER A 7 -13.60 -2.21 -24.87
C SER A 7 -12.99 -1.88 -23.50
N LEU A 8 -12.41 -0.68 -23.33
CA LEU A 8 -11.68 -0.27 -22.12
C LEU A 8 -12.55 -0.14 -20.86
N GLY A 9 -13.83 0.23 -20.99
CA GLY A 9 -14.76 0.32 -19.85
C GLY A 9 -15.09 -1.04 -19.23
N ARG A 10 -15.11 -2.10 -20.06
CA ARG A 10 -15.40 -3.46 -19.61
C ARG A 10 -14.22 -4.08 -18.85
N TYR A 11 -12.99 -3.77 -19.27
CA TYR A 11 -11.77 -4.17 -18.54
C TYR A 11 -11.65 -3.50 -17.17
N ARG A 12 -12.00 -2.21 -17.05
CA ARG A 12 -11.94 -1.49 -15.76
C ARG A 12 -12.96 -2.03 -14.75
N HIS A 13 -14.17 -2.34 -15.21
CA HIS A 13 -15.19 -2.98 -14.37
C HIS A 13 -14.80 -4.41 -13.96
N LEU A 14 -14.22 -5.19 -14.88
CA LEU A 14 -13.69 -6.52 -14.60
C LEU A 14 -12.50 -6.49 -13.62
N SER A 15 -11.63 -5.48 -13.68
CA SER A 15 -10.51 -5.34 -12.73
C SER A 15 -10.96 -4.99 -11.32
N GLU A 16 -12.02 -4.20 -11.17
CA GLU A 16 -12.58 -3.86 -9.85
C GLU A 16 -13.37 -5.04 -9.25
N LEU A 17 -14.04 -5.83 -10.08
CA LEU A 17 -14.62 -7.11 -9.67
C LEU A 17 -13.54 -8.13 -9.29
N TRP A 18 -12.43 -8.19 -10.04
CA TRP A 18 -11.31 -9.09 -9.72
C TRP A 18 -10.59 -8.66 -8.44
N LYS A 19 -10.47 -7.36 -8.15
CA LYS A 19 -9.97 -6.86 -6.85
C LYS A 19 -10.91 -7.22 -5.71
N ARG A 20 -12.23 -7.05 -5.87
CA ARG A 20 -13.21 -7.45 -4.85
C ARG A 20 -13.21 -8.96 -4.61
N GLN A 21 -13.06 -9.75 -5.67
CA GLN A 21 -12.97 -11.20 -5.58
C GLN A 21 -11.63 -11.65 -4.97
N THR A 22 -10.50 -11.11 -5.38
CA THR A 22 -9.20 -11.48 -4.80
C THR A 22 -9.09 -11.04 -3.33
N LEU A 23 -9.67 -9.90 -2.95
CA LEU A 23 -9.75 -9.47 -1.56
C LEU A 23 -10.62 -10.40 -0.71
N THR A 24 -11.79 -10.84 -1.19
CA THR A 24 -12.62 -11.78 -0.41
C THR A 24 -11.98 -13.14 -0.26
N TRP A 25 -11.28 -13.64 -1.29
CA TRP A 25 -10.55 -14.90 -1.22
C TRP A 25 -9.27 -14.78 -0.39
N ALA A 26 -8.59 -13.64 -0.41
CA ALA A 26 -7.45 -13.36 0.48
C ALA A 26 -7.89 -13.23 1.94
N PHE A 27 -9.00 -12.55 2.24
CA PHE A 27 -9.57 -12.50 3.59
C PHE A 27 -10.05 -13.88 4.06
N ALA A 28 -10.68 -14.67 3.19
CA ALA A 28 -11.06 -16.04 3.50
C ALA A 28 -9.84 -16.94 3.73
N TRP A 29 -8.76 -16.79 2.96
CA TRP A 29 -7.52 -17.54 3.14
C TRP A 29 -6.74 -17.10 4.38
N ILE A 30 -6.74 -15.81 4.71
CA ILE A 30 -6.18 -15.28 5.95
C ILE A 30 -7.00 -15.77 7.15
N CYS A 31 -8.34 -15.78 7.08
CA CYS A 31 -9.19 -16.36 8.13
C CYS A 31 -9.03 -17.88 8.26
N CYS A 32 -8.94 -18.64 7.16
CA CYS A 32 -8.67 -20.08 7.20
C CYS A 32 -7.25 -20.40 7.66
N SER A 33 -6.26 -19.58 7.29
CA SER A 33 -4.87 -19.77 7.72
C SER A 33 -4.68 -19.36 9.18
N LEU A 34 -5.30 -18.28 9.66
CA LEU A 34 -5.30 -17.96 11.10
C LEU A 34 -6.13 -18.97 11.90
N GLY A 35 -7.26 -19.45 11.36
CA GLY A 35 -8.06 -20.49 11.97
C GLY A 35 -7.31 -21.81 12.10
N SER A 36 -6.57 -22.22 11.06
CA SER A 36 -5.80 -23.47 11.04
C SER A 36 -4.44 -23.37 11.74
N CYS A 37 -3.81 -22.18 11.80
CA CYS A 37 -2.58 -21.99 12.58
C CYS A 37 -2.81 -21.98 14.10
N LEU A 38 -4.03 -21.69 14.54
CA LEU A 38 -4.39 -21.72 15.96
C LEU A 38 -4.82 -23.11 16.47
N GLU A 39 -4.58 -24.17 15.69
CA GLU A 39 -4.76 -25.56 16.09
C GLU A 39 -3.45 -26.34 16.05
N THR A 40 -2.37 -25.71 16.49
CA THR A 40 -1.20 -26.45 16.95
C THR A 40 -1.50 -27.01 18.34
N GLY A 41 -1.64 -28.34 18.41
CA GLY A 41 -1.87 -29.09 19.63
C GLY A 41 -0.86 -28.73 20.71
N THR A 42 -1.28 -27.88 21.64
CA THR A 42 -0.49 -27.49 22.81
C THR A 42 -1.17 -28.08 24.05
N ASP A 43 -0.43 -28.97 24.70
CA ASP A 43 -0.80 -29.59 25.98
C ASP A 43 -1.36 -28.54 26.96
N LYS A 44 -2.45 -28.90 27.67
CA LYS A 44 -3.19 -27.95 28.52
C LYS A 44 -2.32 -27.27 29.58
N LYS A 45 -1.22 -27.91 30.03
CA LYS A 45 -0.28 -27.34 31.01
C LYS A 45 0.56 -26.20 30.43
N THR A 46 0.88 -26.25 29.14
CA THR A 46 1.68 -25.23 28.47
C THR A 46 0.83 -23.99 28.14
N LYS A 47 -0.45 -24.18 27.79
CA LYS A 47 -1.42 -23.10 27.50
C LYS A 47 -1.51 -22.05 28.61
N GLU A 48 -1.49 -22.47 29.87
CA GLU A 48 -1.67 -21.55 31.00
C GLU A 48 -0.44 -20.68 31.30
N LYS A 49 0.77 -21.23 31.06
CA LYS A 49 2.06 -20.52 31.20
C LYS A 49 2.28 -19.48 30.09
N TRP A 50 1.93 -19.81 28.85
CA TRP A 50 2.04 -18.90 27.71
C TRP A 50 1.03 -17.73 27.80
N ARG A 51 -0.15 -17.91 28.42
CA ARG A 51 -1.20 -16.89 28.49
C ARG A 51 -0.85 -15.60 29.24
N ARG A 52 -0.07 -15.68 30.32
CA ARG A 52 0.12 -14.51 31.21
C ARG A 52 1.24 -13.56 30.79
N LYS A 53 2.29 -14.07 30.14
CA LYS A 53 3.46 -13.26 29.74
C LYS A 53 3.74 -13.27 28.24
N LEU A 54 3.35 -14.33 27.53
CA LEU A 54 3.70 -14.46 26.12
C LEU A 54 2.66 -13.89 25.16
N VAL A 55 1.38 -13.93 25.52
CA VAL A 55 0.30 -13.30 24.73
C VAL A 55 0.54 -11.80 24.51
N PRO A 56 0.85 -10.98 25.53
CA PRO A 56 1.16 -9.58 25.30
C PRO A 56 2.45 -9.39 24.49
N LEU A 57 3.48 -10.22 24.72
CA LEU A 57 4.74 -10.15 23.97
C LEU A 57 4.53 -10.47 22.47
N ALA A 58 3.80 -11.55 22.18
CA ALA A 58 3.46 -11.95 20.81
C ALA A 58 2.56 -10.91 20.13
N GLY A 59 1.65 -10.27 20.87
CA GLY A 59 0.83 -9.17 20.37
C GLY A 59 1.65 -7.95 19.96
N ILE A 60 2.63 -7.54 20.78
CA ILE A 60 3.51 -6.41 20.44
C ILE A 60 4.38 -6.75 19.22
N LEU A 61 4.93 -7.97 19.16
CA LEU A 61 5.74 -8.41 18.02
C LEU A 61 4.93 -8.49 16.71
N SER A 62 3.70 -8.97 16.76
CA SER A 62 2.85 -9.04 15.56
C SER A 62 2.45 -7.65 15.08
N VAL A 63 2.07 -6.75 15.99
CA VAL A 63 1.79 -5.34 15.66
C VAL A 63 3.03 -4.65 15.10
N ALA A 64 4.21 -4.90 15.67
CA ALA A 64 5.47 -4.36 15.16
C ALA A 64 5.79 -4.90 13.76
N ALA A 65 5.63 -6.21 13.52
CA ALA A 65 5.89 -6.83 12.23
C ALA A 65 4.92 -6.30 11.14
N ILE A 66 3.63 -6.22 11.45
CA ILE A 66 2.61 -5.68 10.53
C ILE A 66 2.85 -4.18 10.28
N GLY A 67 3.20 -3.42 11.32
CA GLY A 67 3.56 -2.01 11.22
C GLY A 67 4.78 -1.78 10.32
N ALA A 68 5.85 -2.55 10.52
CA ALA A 68 7.06 -2.48 9.69
C ALA A 68 6.76 -2.89 8.23
N PHE A 69 5.99 -3.96 8.03
CA PHE A 69 5.62 -4.43 6.70
C PHE A 69 4.75 -3.43 5.95
N SER A 70 3.70 -2.90 6.61
CA SER A 70 2.82 -1.89 6.02
C SER A 70 3.58 -0.60 5.68
N PHE A 71 4.47 -0.14 6.56
CA PHE A 71 5.30 1.04 6.28
C PHE A 71 6.26 0.82 5.11
N SER A 72 6.87 -0.36 5.02
CA SER A 72 7.72 -0.74 3.89
C SER A 72 6.94 -0.70 2.57
N MET A 73 5.77 -1.34 2.53
CA MET A 73 4.90 -1.33 1.34
C MET A 73 4.44 0.09 0.98
N TYR A 74 4.05 0.90 1.96
CA TYR A 74 3.70 2.30 1.72
C TYR A 74 4.88 3.10 1.15
N SER A 75 6.08 2.91 1.69
CA SER A 75 7.27 3.63 1.23
C SER A 75 7.69 3.23 -0.18
N LEU A 76 7.59 1.95 -0.54
CA LEU A 76 7.97 1.46 -1.87
C LEU A 76 6.97 1.86 -2.96
N PHE A 77 5.66 1.79 -2.68
CA PHE A 77 4.63 2.00 -3.71
C PHE A 77 3.97 3.39 -3.68
N GLY A 78 3.88 4.00 -2.50
CA GLY A 78 3.18 5.27 -2.31
C GLY A 78 4.07 6.50 -2.46
N LYS A 79 5.39 6.34 -2.40
CA LYS A 79 6.35 7.44 -2.44
C LYS A 79 7.12 7.40 -3.76
N SER A 80 7.06 8.49 -4.53
CA SER A 80 7.81 8.63 -5.78
C SER A 80 9.33 8.73 -5.57
N ASP A 81 9.76 9.01 -4.34
CA ASP A 81 11.17 9.17 -3.96
C ASP A 81 11.96 7.84 -4.00
N VAL A 82 11.27 6.70 -3.85
CA VAL A 82 11.92 5.39 -3.92
C VAL A 82 12.05 4.96 -5.37
N MET A 83 13.26 5.09 -5.92
CA MET A 83 13.58 4.66 -7.27
C MET A 83 13.75 3.13 -7.34
N ILE A 84 12.71 2.42 -7.78
CA ILE A 84 12.76 0.95 -8.00
C ILE A 84 13.47 0.61 -9.32
N ASN A 85 13.32 1.46 -10.34
CA ASN A 85 14.00 1.30 -11.63
C ASN A 85 14.88 2.52 -11.91
N ARG A 86 16.19 2.29 -12.05
CA ARG A 86 17.19 3.34 -12.27
C ARG A 86 17.38 3.68 -13.76
N SER A 87 16.91 2.81 -14.66
CA SER A 87 17.13 2.98 -16.10
C SER A 87 15.99 3.76 -16.74
N GLY A 88 16.30 4.90 -17.35
CA GLY A 88 15.37 5.69 -18.16
C GLY A 88 14.24 6.41 -17.40
N ASN A 89 14.31 6.48 -16.06
CA ASN A 89 13.33 7.21 -15.26
C ASN A 89 13.77 8.68 -15.07
N PRO A 90 12.92 9.68 -15.37
CA PRO A 90 13.21 11.06 -15.03
C PRO A 90 13.37 11.22 -13.51
N GLU A 91 13.99 12.31 -13.09
CA GLU A 91 14.30 12.54 -11.68
C GLU A 91 13.00 12.54 -10.85
N PRO A 92 12.97 11.84 -9.69
CA PRO A 92 11.71 11.48 -9.04
C PRO A 92 10.88 12.66 -8.53
N TRP A 93 11.49 13.83 -8.34
CA TRP A 93 10.80 15.07 -8.00
C TRP A 93 10.08 15.72 -9.20
N GLU A 94 10.45 15.36 -10.42
CA GLU A 94 9.95 16.00 -11.63
C GLU A 94 8.62 15.41 -12.13
N ASN A 95 8.29 14.20 -11.66
CA ASN A 95 7.04 13.47 -11.92
C ASN A 95 6.02 13.60 -10.77
N ILE A 96 6.28 14.47 -9.79
CA ILE A 96 5.37 14.70 -8.68
C ILE A 96 4.23 15.62 -9.13
N ASP A 97 2.99 15.21 -8.89
CA ASP A 97 1.81 16.03 -9.15
C ASP A 97 1.64 17.09 -8.04
N PRO A 98 1.83 18.39 -8.34
CA PRO A 98 1.80 19.45 -7.34
C PRO A 98 0.38 19.77 -6.84
N THR A 99 -0.66 19.23 -7.50
CA THR A 99 -2.06 19.45 -7.11
C THR A 99 -2.53 18.50 -6.01
N LYS A 100 -1.78 17.43 -5.78
CA LYS A 100 -2.11 16.40 -4.79
C LYS A 100 -1.33 16.62 -3.51
N PRO A 101 -1.93 16.31 -2.34
CA PRO A 101 -1.20 16.31 -1.09
C PRO A 101 -0.13 15.22 -1.09
N GLN A 102 1.14 15.61 -0.96
CA GLN A 102 2.26 14.65 -0.86
C GLN A 102 2.50 14.10 0.55
N LYS A 103 1.90 14.70 1.59
CA LYS A 103 2.12 14.31 2.99
C LYS A 103 0.91 13.58 3.55
N LEU A 104 1.15 12.62 4.44
CA LEU A 104 0.10 11.90 5.16
C LEU A 104 -0.77 12.83 6.01
N LEU A 105 -0.17 13.89 6.55
CA LEU A 105 -0.85 14.94 7.29
C LEU A 105 -0.55 16.27 6.63
N THR A 106 -1.60 17.02 6.29
CA THR A 106 -1.50 18.35 5.71
C THR A 106 -2.22 19.33 6.62
N ILE A 107 -1.49 20.29 7.18
CA ILE A 107 -2.04 21.35 8.03
C ILE A 107 -1.93 22.66 7.23
N GLN A 108 -3.07 23.13 6.72
CA GLN A 108 -3.19 24.38 5.95
C GLN A 108 -2.19 24.56 4.79
N GLN A 109 -1.73 23.46 4.20
CA GLN A 109 -0.85 23.51 3.03
C GLN A 109 -1.69 23.62 1.75
N LYS A 110 -1.38 24.61 0.91
CA LYS A 110 -1.98 24.76 -0.42
C LYS A 110 -1.14 23.97 -1.43
N TRP A 111 -1.80 23.09 -2.18
CA TRP A 111 -1.18 22.25 -3.22
C TRP A 111 -1.52 22.83 -4.59
N GLN A 112 -0.65 23.72 -5.06
CA GLN A 112 -0.77 24.36 -6.37
C GLN A 112 0.61 24.41 -7.06
N PRO A 113 0.66 24.27 -8.39
CA PRO A 113 1.90 24.44 -9.14
C PRO A 113 2.46 25.84 -8.95
N ILE A 114 3.78 25.93 -8.82
CA ILE A 114 4.48 27.20 -8.70
C ILE A 114 4.75 27.70 -10.13
N GLU A 115 4.19 28.85 -10.50
CA GLU A 115 4.27 29.40 -11.85
C GLU A 115 5.73 29.58 -12.31
N GLU A 116 6.59 30.07 -11.41
CA GLU A 116 8.03 30.26 -11.69
C GLU A 116 8.72 28.95 -12.09
N LEU A 117 8.39 27.86 -11.40
CA LEU A 117 8.97 26.55 -11.70
C LEU A 117 8.49 26.04 -13.07
N GLU A 118 7.23 26.29 -13.41
CA GLU A 118 6.66 25.92 -14.70
C GLU A 118 7.28 26.73 -15.85
N ASN A 119 7.55 28.02 -15.62
CA ASN A 119 8.22 28.89 -16.58
C ASN A 119 9.65 28.40 -16.86
N VAL A 120 10.44 28.10 -15.83
CA VAL A 120 11.78 27.54 -15.98
C VAL A 120 11.73 26.20 -16.73
N LYS A 121 10.77 25.33 -16.42
CA LYS A 121 10.61 24.04 -17.08
C LYS A 121 10.26 24.17 -18.57
N LYS A 122 9.47 25.19 -18.95
CA LYS A 122 9.15 25.49 -20.36
C LYS A 122 10.36 26.00 -21.13
N LEU A 123 11.28 26.73 -20.48
CA LEU A 123 12.51 27.23 -21.11
C LEU A 123 13.55 26.13 -21.31
N MET A 124 13.52 25.09 -20.49
CA MET A 124 14.48 23.98 -20.52
C MET A 124 14.07 22.82 -21.45
N LYS A 125 12.86 22.85 -22.03
CA LYS A 125 12.29 21.78 -22.86
C LYS A 125 12.21 22.17 -24.33
#